data_AF-A0A367XG87-F1
#
_entry.id   AF-A0A367XG87-F1
#
_cell.length_a   1.000
_cell.length_b   1.000
_cell.length_c   1.000
_cell.angle_alpha   90.00
_cell.angle_beta   90.00
_cell.angle_gamma   90.00
#
_symmetry.space_group_name_H-M   'P 1'
#
loop_
_entity.id
_entity.type
_entity.pdbx_description
1 polymer ?
#
loop_
_entity_poly.entity_id
_entity_poly.type
_entity_poly.pdbx_seq_one_letter_code
_entity_poly.pdbx_strand_id
1 'polypeptide(L)'
;MRIFCASIATETNTFSPLRTDMADFRESFYAAPGEHPETPTLCSAVFTIARARAKAEGWELVEGTATWAEPGGLVNRDTYETLRDEVLAQLRAAMPVDGVVLGLHGAMVAQDYPDCEGDLLQSVRDIVGPDVVIGASFDPHSHLSAKRFDAVDILVAFKEFPHTDFVTAGASTVDLVLRTLRGEIAPVKAAFDCKMIEVLPTSREPMRSFVDRINAMEGRNGILSISVIHGFMAGDVPDLGAKVIVITDNDKELATRLSRDLGMELFGFRGTTRPDFITPEQVLEKLSCSSSFPVVIADVWDNPGGGVPGDSTLLLRKVMEAGLRDYAFGTIWDPMAVRICFSAGEGGQLPLRFGGKTSSTGGAPVDAMVTVKKLRRNSWQSFGDSIVPLGDCALIELPDGGEVILNTNRAQSFDPDLFANMGVDLTAKKYLFIKSTNHFYDAFAKIAGEIIYVNVHGPYPSDPKTNGYKHLTRDIWPIVDDPFTAAS
;
A
#
# COMPACT_ATOMS: atom_id res chain seq x y z
N MET A 1 -8.40 7.57 31.56
CA MET A 1 -8.02 7.85 30.17
C MET A 1 -9.19 7.50 29.28
N ARG A 2 -9.54 8.36 28.33
CA ARG A 2 -10.53 8.15 27.29
C ARG A 2 -9.89 8.47 25.95
N ILE A 3 -9.81 7.49 25.06
CA ILE A 3 -9.06 7.62 23.80
C ILE A 3 -10.00 7.38 22.63
N PHE A 4 -9.99 8.27 21.65
CA PHE A 4 -10.71 8.10 20.38
C PHE A 4 -9.80 7.42 19.34
N CYS A 5 -10.33 6.45 18.62
CA CYS A 5 -9.61 5.74 17.56
C CYS A 5 -10.39 5.74 16.25
N ALA A 6 -9.77 6.09 15.12
CA ALA A 6 -10.40 6.06 13.81
C ALA A 6 -9.41 5.75 12.68
N SER A 7 -9.91 5.37 11.49
CA SER A 7 -9.08 5.14 10.31
C SER A 7 -9.80 5.53 9.02
N ILE A 8 -9.14 6.36 8.20
CA ILE A 8 -9.54 6.66 6.83
C ILE A 8 -8.30 6.49 5.96
N ALA A 9 -8.32 5.51 5.05
CA ALA A 9 -7.12 5.13 4.34
C ALA A 9 -7.37 4.70 2.89
N THR A 10 -6.54 5.21 1.99
CA THR A 10 -6.29 4.69 0.65
C THR A 10 -4.99 5.33 0.14
N GLU A 11 -4.43 4.80 -0.94
CA GLU A 11 -3.33 5.40 -1.67
C GLU A 11 -3.83 5.91 -3.03
N THR A 12 -3.41 7.11 -3.43
CA THR A 12 -3.92 7.73 -4.65
C THR A 12 -2.84 7.91 -5.71
N ASN A 13 -3.02 7.19 -6.82
CA ASN A 13 -2.32 7.43 -8.07
C ASN A 13 -3.03 8.55 -8.85
N THR A 14 -2.48 9.75 -8.75
CA THR A 14 -3.00 10.98 -9.39
C THR A 14 -2.98 10.93 -10.93
N PHE A 15 -2.21 10.00 -11.53
CA PHE A 15 -2.12 9.77 -12.97
C PHE A 15 -3.09 8.69 -13.45
N SER A 16 -3.69 7.93 -12.53
CA SER A 16 -4.60 6.85 -12.86
C SER A 16 -5.88 7.39 -13.51
N PRO A 17 -6.38 6.74 -14.58
CA PRO A 17 -7.67 7.08 -15.16
C PRO A 17 -8.84 6.66 -14.25
N LEU A 18 -8.58 5.85 -13.22
CA LEU A 18 -9.58 5.46 -12.25
C LEU A 18 -10.06 6.65 -11.41
N ARG A 19 -11.22 6.46 -10.81
CA ARG A 19 -11.75 7.31 -9.73
C ARG A 19 -12.14 6.40 -8.60
N THR A 20 -11.91 6.89 -7.39
CA THR A 20 -12.27 6.17 -6.17
C THR A 20 -13.48 6.85 -5.54
N ASP A 21 -14.49 6.09 -5.16
CA ASP A 21 -15.68 6.56 -4.48
C ASP A 21 -16.05 5.68 -3.28
N MET A 22 -17.16 6.01 -2.61
CA MET A 22 -17.64 5.29 -1.43
C MET A 22 -17.91 3.80 -1.68
N ALA A 23 -18.21 3.38 -2.91
CA ALA A 23 -18.37 1.96 -3.24
C ALA A 23 -17.04 1.22 -3.12
N ASP A 24 -15.93 1.81 -3.57
CA ASP A 24 -14.60 1.20 -3.44
C ASP A 24 -14.22 0.94 -1.98
N PHE A 25 -14.56 1.88 -1.07
CA PHE A 25 -14.37 1.70 0.37
C PHE A 25 -15.26 0.57 0.92
N ARG A 26 -16.52 0.48 0.51
CA ARG A 26 -17.43 -0.58 0.97
C ARG A 26 -17.06 -1.97 0.44
N GLU A 27 -16.59 -2.04 -0.79
CA GLU A 27 -16.15 -3.28 -1.44
C GLU A 27 -14.83 -3.79 -0.86
N SER A 28 -13.95 -2.88 -0.44
CA SER A 28 -12.65 -3.22 0.15
C SER A 28 -12.77 -3.42 1.66
N PHE A 29 -13.12 -2.37 2.43
CA PHE A 29 -13.33 -2.44 3.87
C PHE A 29 -13.98 -1.14 4.40
N TYR A 30 -15.17 -1.28 4.99
CA TYR A 30 -15.83 -0.22 5.75
C TYR A 30 -16.41 -0.82 7.04
N ALA A 31 -16.06 -0.25 8.18
CA ALA A 31 -16.60 -0.60 9.48
C ALA A 31 -17.06 0.66 10.21
N ALA A 32 -18.34 0.73 10.57
CA ALA A 32 -18.88 1.82 11.37
C ALA A 32 -18.36 1.75 12.83
N PRO A 33 -18.63 2.78 13.66
CA PRO A 33 -18.24 2.77 15.07
C PRO A 33 -18.59 1.48 15.81
N GLY A 34 -17.59 0.82 16.40
CA GLY A 34 -17.75 -0.43 17.14
C GLY A 34 -17.97 -1.69 16.27
N GLU A 35 -17.90 -1.57 14.95
CA GLU A 35 -18.03 -2.70 14.01
C GLU A 35 -16.68 -3.18 13.45
N HIS A 36 -15.56 -2.55 13.83
CA HIS A 36 -14.22 -2.95 13.39
C HIS A 36 -13.90 -4.38 13.89
N PRO A 37 -13.49 -5.32 12.99
CA PRO A 37 -13.31 -6.72 13.35
C PRO A 37 -12.07 -6.98 14.22
N GLU A 38 -11.89 -8.21 14.69
CA GLU A 38 -10.64 -8.59 15.39
C GLU A 38 -9.43 -8.69 14.43
N THR A 39 -9.68 -8.83 13.12
CA THR A 39 -8.64 -8.86 12.09
C THR A 39 -8.18 -7.44 11.76
N PRO A 40 -6.89 -7.11 11.91
CA PRO A 40 -6.38 -5.81 11.51
C PRO A 40 -6.33 -5.68 9.98
N THR A 41 -6.52 -4.46 9.49
CA THR A 41 -6.10 -4.07 8.13
C THR A 41 -4.84 -3.21 8.21
N LEU A 42 -4.18 -3.01 7.07
CA LEU A 42 -2.94 -2.22 6.94
C LEU A 42 -2.98 -0.93 7.78
N CYS A 43 -4.03 -0.13 7.63
CA CYS A 43 -4.18 1.15 8.34
C CYS A 43 -5.13 1.09 9.54
N SER A 44 -5.61 -0.07 9.98
CA SER A 44 -6.53 -0.16 11.13
C SER A 44 -6.02 -1.02 12.29
N ALA A 45 -4.77 -1.47 12.25
CA ALA A 45 -4.17 -2.24 13.36
C ALA A 45 -4.21 -1.50 14.71
N VAL A 46 -4.22 -0.16 14.72
CA VAL A 46 -4.38 0.62 15.95
C VAL A 46 -5.67 0.28 16.72
N PHE A 47 -6.75 -0.16 16.05
CA PHE A 47 -7.99 -0.58 16.72
C PHE A 47 -7.78 -1.82 17.57
N THR A 48 -7.23 -2.88 16.99
CA THR A 48 -7.05 -4.17 17.68
C THR A 48 -6.10 -4.02 18.86
N ILE A 49 -5.03 -3.25 18.70
CA ILE A 49 -4.10 -2.92 19.77
C ILE A 49 -4.77 -2.08 20.86
N ALA A 50 -5.45 -0.98 20.50
CA ALA A 50 -6.11 -0.11 21.45
C ALA A 50 -7.16 -0.88 22.27
N ARG A 51 -7.95 -1.74 21.63
CA ARG A 51 -8.95 -2.60 22.28
C ARG A 51 -8.32 -3.55 23.29
N ALA A 52 -7.22 -4.21 22.92
CA ALA A 52 -6.49 -5.10 23.81
C ALA A 52 -5.92 -4.35 25.03
N ARG A 53 -5.30 -3.18 24.80
CA ARG A 53 -4.72 -2.34 25.88
C ARG A 53 -5.80 -1.74 26.79
N ALA A 54 -6.91 -1.25 26.24
CA ALA A 54 -8.06 -0.73 26.98
C ALA A 54 -8.61 -1.76 27.96
N LYS A 55 -8.82 -2.99 27.47
CA LYS A 55 -9.29 -4.11 28.29
C LYS A 55 -8.30 -4.47 29.40
N ALA A 56 -7.00 -4.46 29.11
CA ALA A 56 -5.96 -4.84 30.08
C ALA A 56 -5.74 -3.78 31.17
N GLU A 57 -5.87 -2.50 30.82
CA GLU A 57 -5.47 -1.37 31.68
C GLU A 57 -6.65 -0.57 32.25
N GLY A 58 -7.88 -0.85 31.81
CA GLY A 58 -9.10 -0.27 32.38
C GLY A 58 -9.41 1.16 31.95
N TRP A 59 -9.04 1.56 30.73
CA TRP A 59 -9.39 2.85 30.15
C TRP A 59 -10.46 2.73 29.04
N GLU A 60 -11.13 3.84 28.72
CA GLU A 60 -12.23 3.86 27.76
C GLU A 60 -11.72 4.07 26.33
N LEU A 61 -11.99 3.12 25.45
CA LEU A 61 -11.78 3.27 24.00
C LEU A 61 -13.10 3.66 23.34
N VAL A 62 -13.07 4.76 22.59
CA VAL A 62 -14.17 5.17 21.71
C VAL A 62 -13.73 4.90 20.27
N GLU A 63 -14.31 3.87 19.65
CA GLU A 63 -14.03 3.51 18.26
C GLU A 63 -14.92 4.32 17.31
N GLY A 64 -14.30 5.09 16.43
CA GLY A 64 -14.91 5.71 15.26
C GLY A 64 -14.87 4.77 14.05
N THR A 65 -15.21 5.31 12.89
CA THR A 65 -15.18 4.58 11.62
C THR A 65 -13.77 4.15 11.24
N ALA A 66 -13.66 2.95 10.67
CA ALA A 66 -12.46 2.45 10.01
C ALA A 66 -12.76 2.12 8.54
N THR A 67 -11.96 2.65 7.62
CA THR A 67 -12.15 2.42 6.18
C THR A 67 -10.82 2.16 5.46
N TRP A 68 -10.89 1.34 4.42
CA TRP A 68 -9.83 1.14 3.44
C TRP A 68 -10.46 0.99 2.05
N ALA A 69 -9.87 1.64 1.04
CA ALA A 69 -10.13 1.36 -0.37
C ALA A 69 -8.83 0.92 -1.04
N GLU A 70 -8.91 -0.09 -1.91
CA GLU A 70 -7.77 -0.49 -2.73
C GLU A 70 -7.20 0.72 -3.48
N PRO A 71 -5.85 0.92 -3.48
CA PRO A 71 -5.22 2.08 -4.12
C PRO A 71 -5.78 2.34 -5.50
N GLY A 72 -6.09 3.60 -5.83
CA GLY A 72 -6.83 3.94 -7.04
C GLY A 72 -6.46 5.33 -7.58
N GLY A 73 -7.34 5.89 -8.40
CA GLY A 73 -7.21 7.29 -8.82
C GLY A 73 -7.72 8.27 -7.77
N LEU A 74 -7.90 9.53 -8.16
CA LEU A 74 -8.41 10.56 -7.24
C LEU A 74 -9.71 10.10 -6.56
N VAL A 75 -9.74 10.22 -5.23
CA VAL A 75 -10.96 10.08 -4.45
C VAL A 75 -11.88 11.24 -4.83
N ASN A 76 -13.14 10.97 -5.15
CA ASN A 76 -14.06 12.05 -5.44
C ASN A 76 -14.30 12.91 -4.17
N ARG A 77 -14.61 14.18 -4.38
CA ARG A 77 -14.73 15.14 -3.27
C ARG A 77 -15.77 14.71 -2.24
N ASP A 78 -16.94 14.30 -2.71
CA ASP A 78 -18.09 13.92 -1.89
C ASP A 78 -17.76 12.75 -0.95
N THR A 79 -17.04 11.74 -1.43
CA THR A 79 -16.60 10.59 -0.63
C THR A 79 -15.63 11.00 0.45
N TYR A 80 -14.62 11.80 0.10
CA TYR A 80 -13.65 12.27 1.08
C TYR A 80 -14.31 13.14 2.16
N GLU A 81 -15.09 14.15 1.76
CA GLU A 81 -15.78 15.03 2.70
C GLU A 81 -16.76 14.25 3.59
N THR A 82 -17.49 13.28 3.03
CA THR A 82 -18.37 12.38 3.81
C THR A 82 -17.60 11.60 4.86
N LEU A 83 -16.52 10.91 4.49
CA LEU A 83 -15.73 10.11 5.43
C LEU A 83 -15.04 10.97 6.49
N ARG A 84 -14.47 12.12 6.08
CA ARG A 84 -13.86 13.09 6.99
C ARG A 84 -14.88 13.59 8.00
N ASP A 85 -16.02 14.11 7.52
CA ASP A 85 -17.04 14.73 8.37
C ASP A 85 -17.69 13.71 9.30
N GLU A 86 -17.85 12.45 8.85
CA GLU A 86 -18.30 11.34 9.67
C GLU A 86 -17.35 11.09 10.87
N VAL A 87 -16.05 10.92 10.63
CA VAL A 87 -15.07 10.72 11.71
C VAL A 87 -14.97 11.94 12.63
N LEU A 88 -15.00 13.16 12.08
CA LEU A 88 -14.97 14.38 12.88
C LEU A 88 -16.23 14.53 13.76
N ALA A 89 -17.41 14.17 13.24
CA ALA A 89 -18.65 14.18 14.02
C ALA A 89 -18.61 13.16 15.17
N GLN A 90 -18.05 11.97 14.91
CA GLN A 90 -17.85 10.93 15.93
C GLN A 90 -16.88 11.41 17.02
N LEU A 91 -15.77 12.03 16.65
CA LEU A 91 -14.84 12.62 17.63
C LEU A 91 -15.53 13.70 18.47
N ARG A 92 -16.33 14.59 17.87
CA ARG A 92 -17.09 15.61 18.61
C ARG A 92 -18.06 14.98 19.62
N ALA A 93 -18.77 13.93 19.23
CA ALA A 93 -19.65 13.18 20.13
C ALA A 93 -18.86 12.44 21.23
N ALA A 94 -17.61 12.06 20.93
CA ALA A 94 -16.69 11.43 21.86
C ALA A 94 -15.98 12.42 22.80
N MET A 95 -16.18 13.74 22.70
CA MET A 95 -15.53 14.68 23.61
C MET A 95 -16.11 14.61 25.04
N PRO A 96 -15.33 14.95 26.09
CA PRO A 96 -13.88 15.15 26.08
C PRO A 96 -13.12 13.82 25.94
N VAL A 97 -11.95 13.87 25.30
CA VAL A 97 -10.99 12.75 25.22
C VAL A 97 -9.64 13.20 25.75
N ASP A 98 -8.87 12.26 26.29
CA ASP A 98 -7.49 12.50 26.74
C ASP A 98 -6.50 12.33 25.59
N GLY A 99 -6.82 11.49 24.60
CA GLY A 99 -5.98 11.27 23.43
C GLY A 99 -6.74 10.81 22.19
N VAL A 100 -6.09 10.92 21.04
CA VAL A 100 -6.60 10.45 19.74
C VAL A 100 -5.53 9.58 19.08
N VAL A 101 -5.94 8.42 18.57
CA VAL A 101 -5.07 7.52 17.79
C VAL A 101 -5.70 7.32 16.42
N LEU A 102 -4.97 7.62 15.34
CA LEU A 102 -5.46 7.44 13.98
C LEU A 102 -4.58 6.46 13.21
N GLY A 103 -5.23 5.57 12.47
CA GLY A 103 -4.56 4.73 11.49
C GLY A 103 -4.80 5.25 10.08
N LEU A 104 -3.77 5.79 9.44
CA LEU A 104 -3.88 6.48 8.16
C LEU A 104 -2.92 5.86 7.14
N HIS A 105 -3.16 6.08 5.85
CA HIS A 105 -2.17 5.72 4.82
C HIS A 105 -1.13 6.83 4.68
N GLY A 106 -1.58 8.07 4.46
CA GLY A 106 -0.74 9.24 4.29
C GLY A 106 -0.49 9.63 2.83
N ALA A 107 -1.15 8.96 1.88
CA ALA A 107 -1.04 9.26 0.43
C ALA A 107 -2.42 9.38 -0.23
N MET A 108 -3.47 9.68 0.55
CA MET A 108 -4.79 9.94 0.00
C MET A 108 -4.83 11.33 -0.63
N VAL A 109 -5.24 11.36 -1.90
CA VAL A 109 -5.50 12.59 -2.64
C VAL A 109 -6.94 12.54 -3.13
N ALA A 110 -7.71 13.56 -2.78
CA ALA A 110 -9.07 13.73 -3.27
C ALA A 110 -9.13 14.91 -4.23
N GLN A 111 -10.23 14.99 -4.97
CA GLN A 111 -10.49 16.11 -5.83
C GLN A 111 -10.50 17.41 -5.02
N ASP A 112 -9.56 18.32 -5.34
CA ASP A 112 -9.32 19.60 -4.65
C ASP A 112 -8.71 19.50 -3.24
N TYR A 113 -8.25 18.31 -2.84
CA TYR A 113 -7.54 18.06 -1.57
C TYR A 113 -6.22 17.29 -1.84
N PRO A 114 -5.08 17.99 -2.05
CA PRO A 114 -3.78 17.35 -2.26
C PRO A 114 -3.21 16.67 -1.00
N ASP A 115 -3.77 16.95 0.19
CA ASP A 115 -3.35 16.38 1.46
C ASP A 115 -4.57 16.12 2.35
N CYS A 116 -5.24 14.99 2.10
CA CYS A 116 -6.45 14.58 2.82
C CYS A 116 -6.18 14.31 4.30
N GLU A 117 -5.08 13.65 4.61
CA GLU A 117 -4.70 13.35 5.99
C GLU A 117 -4.29 14.62 6.75
N GLY A 118 -3.62 15.59 6.12
CA GLY A 118 -3.36 16.88 6.76
C GLY A 118 -4.63 17.67 7.06
N ASP A 119 -5.62 17.64 6.16
CA ASP A 119 -6.93 18.24 6.41
C ASP A 119 -7.69 17.58 7.56
N LEU A 120 -7.72 16.24 7.60
CA LEU A 120 -8.31 15.49 8.71
C LEU A 120 -7.60 15.80 10.03
N LEU A 121 -6.26 15.70 10.07
CA LEU A 121 -5.47 15.86 11.30
C LEU A 121 -5.54 17.27 11.88
N GLN A 122 -5.50 18.29 11.03
CA GLN A 122 -5.69 19.66 11.49
C GLN A 122 -7.10 19.85 12.07
N SER A 123 -8.12 19.31 11.41
CA SER A 123 -9.50 19.38 11.90
C SER A 123 -9.68 18.66 13.24
N VAL A 124 -9.02 17.51 13.43
CA VAL A 124 -8.96 16.82 14.72
C VAL A 124 -8.30 17.69 15.78
N ARG A 125 -7.14 18.29 15.48
CA ARG A 125 -6.43 19.21 16.40
C ARG A 125 -7.32 20.40 16.80
N ASP A 126 -8.05 20.98 15.86
CA ASP A 126 -8.96 22.09 16.11
C ASP A 126 -10.14 21.70 17.04
N ILE A 127 -10.56 20.43 17.02
CA ILE A 127 -11.61 19.89 17.91
C ILE A 127 -11.09 19.67 19.32
N VAL A 128 -9.95 19.01 19.44
CA VAL A 128 -9.45 18.50 20.75
C VAL A 128 -8.63 19.54 21.50
N GLY A 129 -8.13 20.56 20.81
CA GLY A 129 -7.27 21.60 21.38
C GLY A 129 -5.80 21.19 21.44
N PRO A 130 -4.91 22.09 21.91
CA PRO A 130 -3.46 21.88 21.87
C PRO A 130 -2.94 20.87 22.90
N ASP A 131 -3.71 20.59 23.97
CA ASP A 131 -3.23 19.79 25.10
C ASP A 131 -3.50 18.28 24.97
N VAL A 132 -4.41 17.88 24.08
CA VAL A 132 -4.76 16.46 23.85
C VAL A 132 -3.70 15.81 22.98
N VAL A 133 -3.21 14.63 23.37
CA VAL A 133 -2.18 13.90 22.61
C VAL A 133 -2.79 13.27 21.36
N ILE A 134 -2.22 13.55 20.19
CA ILE A 134 -2.60 12.93 18.93
C ILE A 134 -1.47 12.04 18.41
N GLY A 135 -1.74 10.75 18.25
CA GLY A 135 -0.84 9.80 17.57
C GLY A 135 -1.42 9.33 16.25
N ALA A 136 -0.58 9.17 15.24
CA ALA A 136 -0.98 8.58 13.97
C ALA A 136 0.04 7.55 13.46
N SER A 137 -0.46 6.41 12.99
CA SER A 137 0.33 5.45 12.22
C SER A 137 0.17 5.71 10.71
N PHE A 138 1.24 5.55 9.94
CA PHE A 138 1.24 5.76 8.48
C PHE A 138 1.88 4.62 7.69
N ASP A 139 1.50 4.53 6.42
CA ASP A 139 2.28 3.79 5.42
C ASP A 139 3.55 4.59 5.03
N PRO A 140 4.71 3.94 4.78
CA PRO A 140 5.91 4.64 4.32
C PRO A 140 5.71 5.30 2.95
N HIS A 141 4.78 4.87 2.11
CA HIS A 141 4.46 5.53 0.84
C HIS A 141 3.67 6.85 1.01
N SER A 142 3.56 7.36 2.24
CA SER A 142 2.98 8.65 2.58
C SER A 142 3.70 9.88 2.00
N HIS A 143 3.00 11.00 1.84
CA HIS A 143 3.51 12.31 1.42
C HIS A 143 3.60 13.30 2.58
N LEU A 144 4.60 13.16 3.47
CA LEU A 144 4.64 13.93 4.72
C LEU A 144 4.69 15.45 4.51
N SER A 145 3.54 16.10 4.70
CA SER A 145 3.39 17.56 4.69
C SER A 145 3.70 18.18 6.05
N ALA A 146 4.00 19.48 6.05
CA ALA A 146 4.15 20.25 7.28
C ALA A 146 2.84 20.27 8.09
N LYS A 147 1.68 20.41 7.42
CA LYS A 147 0.34 20.41 8.06
C LYS A 147 0.14 19.14 8.90
N ARG A 148 0.53 17.97 8.38
CA ARG A 148 0.47 16.71 9.12
C ARG A 148 1.47 16.66 10.25
N PHE A 149 2.73 16.99 9.97
CA PHE A 149 3.81 16.91 10.94
C PHE A 149 3.51 17.78 12.17
N ASP A 150 2.92 18.95 11.98
CA ASP A 150 2.61 19.88 13.06
C ASP A 150 1.34 19.50 13.85
N ALA A 151 0.36 18.84 13.21
CA ALA A 151 -0.92 18.51 13.85
C ALA A 151 -0.83 17.36 14.87
N VAL A 152 0.08 16.40 14.66
CA VAL A 152 0.25 15.22 15.54
C VAL A 152 1.36 15.42 16.55
N ASP A 153 1.30 14.74 17.70
CA ASP A 153 2.38 14.68 18.68
C ASP A 153 3.32 13.51 18.37
N ILE A 154 2.74 12.37 17.97
CA ILE A 154 3.42 11.11 17.68
C ILE A 154 3.08 10.67 16.24
N LEU A 155 4.11 10.28 15.50
CA LEU A 155 3.99 9.75 14.15
C LEU A 155 4.89 8.53 14.01
N VAL A 156 4.31 7.37 13.67
CA VAL A 156 5.05 6.14 13.39
C VAL A 156 4.66 5.62 12.01
N ALA A 157 5.62 5.53 11.10
CA ALA A 157 5.40 4.85 9.82
C ALA A 157 5.80 3.38 9.93
N PHE A 158 5.22 2.53 9.09
CA PHE A 158 5.76 1.18 8.86
C PHE A 158 7.19 1.32 8.34
N LYS A 159 8.05 0.39 8.72
CA LYS A 159 9.45 0.36 8.31
C LYS A 159 9.71 -0.69 7.24
N GLU A 160 8.81 -1.66 7.06
CA GLU A 160 8.99 -2.72 6.07
C GLU A 160 8.28 -2.40 4.76
N PHE A 161 8.92 -2.76 3.64
CA PHE A 161 8.35 -2.85 2.31
C PHE A 161 8.89 -4.16 1.69
N PRO A 162 8.10 -5.26 1.69
CA PRO A 162 6.65 -5.38 1.94
C PRO A 162 6.20 -5.00 3.36
N HIS A 163 5.01 -4.43 3.53
CA HIS A 163 4.49 -3.97 4.85
C HIS A 163 4.10 -5.14 5.74
N THR A 164 5.07 -5.83 6.33
CA THR A 164 4.84 -6.94 7.26
C THR A 164 4.76 -6.47 8.72
N ASP A 165 5.04 -5.20 8.99
CA ASP A 165 5.15 -4.62 10.33
C ASP A 165 4.06 -3.61 10.68
N PHE A 166 2.96 -3.54 9.92
CA PHE A 166 1.86 -2.60 10.19
C PHE A 166 1.23 -2.78 11.59
N VAL A 167 1.13 -4.03 12.08
CA VAL A 167 0.68 -4.31 13.46
C VAL A 167 1.69 -3.80 14.49
N THR A 168 2.99 -3.98 14.23
CA THR A 168 4.08 -3.48 15.09
C THR A 168 4.08 -1.95 15.16
N ALA A 169 3.89 -1.27 14.03
CA ALA A 169 3.79 0.18 13.98
C ALA A 169 2.53 0.71 14.69
N GLY A 170 1.39 0.04 14.52
CA GLY A 170 0.17 0.33 15.28
C GLY A 170 0.38 0.17 16.79
N ALA A 171 1.07 -0.90 17.21
CA ALA A 171 1.44 -1.14 18.60
C ALA A 171 2.35 -0.04 19.16
N SER A 172 3.37 0.37 18.41
CA SER A 172 4.28 1.45 18.78
C SER A 172 3.55 2.79 18.90
N THR A 173 2.64 3.09 17.98
CA THR A 173 1.82 4.32 18.01
C THR A 173 0.97 4.39 19.29
N VAL A 174 0.21 3.33 19.58
CA VAL A 174 -0.63 3.28 20.79
C VAL A 174 0.22 3.34 22.06
N ASP A 175 1.35 2.64 22.09
CA ASP A 175 2.24 2.63 23.26
C ASP A 175 2.81 4.02 23.56
N LEU A 176 3.36 4.70 22.55
CA LEU A 176 3.90 6.05 22.72
C LEU A 176 2.84 7.06 23.16
N VAL A 177 1.60 6.95 22.64
CA VAL A 177 0.49 7.81 23.08
C VAL A 177 0.18 7.56 24.55
N LEU A 178 0.05 6.30 24.97
CA LEU A 178 -0.25 5.95 26.36
C LEU A 178 0.85 6.42 27.33
N ARG A 179 2.12 6.23 26.96
CA ARG A 179 3.26 6.68 27.78
C ARG A 179 3.30 8.20 27.91
N THR A 180 2.95 8.93 26.85
CA THR A 180 2.86 10.40 26.87
C THR A 180 1.73 10.87 27.78
N LEU A 181 0.54 10.27 27.68
CA LEU A 181 -0.62 10.59 28.53
C LEU A 181 -0.34 10.35 30.02
N ARG A 182 0.55 9.42 30.35
CA ARG A 182 0.98 9.13 31.72
C ARG A 182 2.11 10.03 32.22
N GLY A 183 2.67 10.88 31.35
CA GLY A 183 3.84 11.70 31.66
C GLY A 183 5.13 10.89 31.82
N GLU A 184 5.19 9.68 31.26
CA GLU A 184 6.38 8.81 31.31
C GLU A 184 7.44 9.22 30.28
N ILE A 185 7.02 9.92 29.22
CA ILE A 185 7.85 10.47 28.15
C ILE A 185 7.31 11.85 27.75
N ALA A 186 8.18 12.68 27.18
CA ALA A 186 7.82 13.95 26.55
C ALA A 186 8.31 13.96 25.09
N PRO A 187 7.53 13.42 24.14
CA PRO A 187 7.97 13.25 22.77
C PRO A 187 8.32 14.56 22.08
N VAL A 188 9.50 14.60 21.47
CA VAL A 188 9.93 15.69 20.61
C VAL A 188 10.33 15.10 19.27
N LYS A 189 9.80 15.68 18.18
CA LYS A 189 10.00 15.17 16.82
C LYS A 189 10.78 16.12 15.93
N ALA A 190 11.56 15.56 15.01
CA ALA A 190 12.19 16.28 13.90
C ALA A 190 12.09 15.45 12.62
N ALA A 191 12.03 16.12 11.47
CA ALA A 191 12.02 15.48 10.17
C ALA A 191 13.12 16.08 9.27
N PHE A 192 13.68 15.25 8.41
CA PHE A 192 14.62 15.65 7.38
C PHE A 192 14.09 15.27 6.00
N ASP A 193 14.09 16.23 5.07
CA ASP A 193 13.71 16.01 3.67
C ASP A 193 14.92 15.48 2.89
N CYS A 194 14.83 14.22 2.45
CA CYS A 194 15.91 13.58 1.70
C CYS A 194 15.99 14.08 0.25
N LYS A 195 15.00 14.85 -0.22
CA LYS A 195 14.93 15.39 -1.59
C LYS A 195 15.13 14.32 -2.67
N MET A 196 14.51 13.15 -2.50
CA MET A 196 14.56 12.07 -3.48
C MET A 196 13.24 11.32 -3.55
N ILE A 197 12.99 10.64 -4.66
CA ILE A 197 11.92 9.64 -4.80
C ILE A 197 12.48 8.39 -5.51
N GLU A 198 12.26 7.23 -4.90
CA GLU A 198 12.72 5.94 -5.42
C GLU A 198 11.88 4.79 -4.87
N VAL A 199 11.95 3.61 -5.50
CA VAL A 199 11.43 2.37 -4.94
C VAL A 199 12.45 1.86 -3.90
N LEU A 200 12.07 1.81 -2.63
CA LEU A 200 12.96 1.51 -1.49
C LEU A 200 12.59 0.18 -0.82
N PRO A 201 12.71 -0.99 -1.50
CA PRO A 201 12.35 -2.28 -0.93
C PRO A 201 13.28 -2.63 0.24
N THR A 202 12.72 -2.99 1.39
CA THR A 202 13.50 -3.28 2.61
C THR A 202 13.89 -4.75 2.73
N SER A 203 13.44 -5.59 1.82
CA SER A 203 13.82 -7.00 1.71
C SER A 203 15.24 -7.25 1.20
N ARG A 204 15.99 -6.19 0.87
CA ARG A 204 17.32 -6.28 0.24
C ARG A 204 18.25 -5.12 0.62
N GLU A 205 19.55 -5.33 0.41
CA GLU A 205 20.54 -4.27 0.58
C GLU A 205 20.38 -3.14 -0.46
N PRO A 206 20.70 -1.88 -0.09
CA PRO A 206 21.19 -1.44 1.24
C PRO A 206 20.08 -1.19 2.27
N MET A 207 18.81 -1.24 1.87
CA MET A 207 17.69 -0.89 2.74
C MET A 207 17.50 -1.87 3.91
N ARG A 208 17.78 -3.16 3.71
CA ARG A 208 17.65 -4.18 4.77
C ARG A 208 18.52 -3.85 5.98
N SER A 209 19.82 -3.69 5.78
CA SER A 209 20.74 -3.32 6.86
C SER A 209 20.43 -1.94 7.46
N PHE A 210 19.93 -1.00 6.66
CA PHE A 210 19.47 0.30 7.14
C PHE A 210 18.28 0.18 8.10
N VAL A 211 17.24 -0.57 7.72
CA VAL A 211 16.03 -0.80 8.54
C VAL A 211 16.36 -1.55 9.83
N ASP A 212 17.20 -2.59 9.75
CA ASP A 212 17.62 -3.36 10.92
C ASP A 212 18.36 -2.47 11.93
N ARG A 213 19.18 -1.54 11.43
CA ARG A 213 19.93 -0.61 12.27
C ARG A 213 19.02 0.42 12.93
N ILE A 214 18.08 1.05 12.22
CA ILE A 214 17.17 2.02 12.86
C ILE A 214 16.25 1.34 13.89
N ASN A 215 15.82 0.10 13.63
CA ASN A 215 15.08 -0.71 14.61
C ASN A 215 15.90 -0.95 15.89
N ALA A 216 17.19 -1.25 15.76
CA ALA A 216 18.07 -1.46 16.90
C ALA A 216 18.37 -0.18 17.71
N MET A 217 18.11 1.00 17.14
CA MET A 217 18.28 2.29 17.83
C MET A 217 17.07 2.66 18.72
N GLU A 218 15.86 2.25 18.34
CA GLU A 218 14.64 2.58 19.09
C GLU A 218 14.68 2.01 20.52
N GLY A 219 14.16 2.78 21.48
CA GLY A 219 14.16 2.44 22.90
C GLY A 219 15.51 2.63 23.61
N ARG A 220 16.53 3.19 22.95
CA ARG A 220 17.87 3.42 23.51
C ARG A 220 18.25 4.89 23.42
N ASN A 221 19.04 5.36 24.39
CA ASN A 221 19.64 6.71 24.38
C ASN A 221 18.64 7.84 24.10
N GLY A 222 17.41 7.73 24.62
CA GLY A 222 16.36 8.73 24.43
C GLY A 222 15.66 8.70 23.06
N ILE A 223 15.93 7.72 22.20
CA ILE A 223 15.24 7.54 20.91
C ILE A 223 13.96 6.75 21.13
N LEU A 224 12.82 7.36 20.82
CA LEU A 224 11.49 6.75 20.97
C LEU A 224 11.05 6.04 19.69
N SER A 225 11.19 6.71 18.54
CA SER A 225 10.90 6.11 17.24
C SER A 225 11.69 6.76 16.10
N ILE A 226 11.98 5.99 15.07
CA ILE A 226 12.52 6.41 13.79
C ILE A 226 11.58 5.91 12.70
N SER A 227 11.15 6.78 11.79
CA SER A 227 10.27 6.43 10.68
C SER A 227 10.86 6.92 9.37
N VAL A 228 10.69 6.13 8.31
CA VAL A 228 11.19 6.46 6.97
C VAL A 228 9.99 6.56 6.05
N ILE A 229 9.72 7.77 5.60
CA ILE A 229 8.77 8.02 4.52
C ILE A 229 9.52 7.79 3.22
N HIS A 230 9.01 6.90 2.38
CA HIS A 230 9.48 6.65 1.01
C HIS A 230 8.88 7.66 0.04
N GLY A 231 7.61 8.02 0.25
CA GLY A 231 6.79 8.71 -0.73
C GLY A 231 6.22 7.76 -1.78
N PHE A 232 5.18 8.20 -2.47
CA PHE A 232 4.53 7.44 -3.54
C PHE A 232 4.75 8.08 -4.91
N MET A 233 5.47 7.39 -5.80
CA MET A 233 5.88 7.95 -7.10
C MET A 233 4.70 8.38 -7.99
N ALA A 234 3.52 7.80 -7.81
CA ALA A 234 2.34 8.18 -8.57
C ALA A 234 1.48 9.30 -7.91
N GLY A 235 1.97 9.92 -6.84
CA GLY A 235 1.34 11.07 -6.20
C GLY A 235 1.93 12.40 -6.65
N ASP A 236 1.24 13.11 -7.56
CA ASP A 236 1.56 14.48 -7.95
C ASP A 236 1.09 15.47 -6.88
N VAL A 237 1.89 15.61 -5.83
CA VAL A 237 1.64 16.52 -4.70
C VAL A 237 2.90 17.32 -4.35
N PRO A 238 2.76 18.50 -3.70
CA PRO A 238 3.91 19.33 -3.33
C PRO A 238 4.94 18.62 -2.44
N ASP A 239 4.47 17.72 -1.57
CA ASP A 239 5.26 17.02 -0.56
C ASP A 239 5.86 15.68 -1.02
N LEU A 240 5.77 15.34 -2.32
CA LEU A 240 6.33 14.10 -2.89
C LEU A 240 7.82 13.91 -2.54
N GLY A 241 8.16 12.76 -1.96
CA GLY A 241 9.54 12.32 -1.77
C GLY A 241 9.80 11.75 -0.38
N ALA A 242 11.01 11.21 -0.22
CA ALA A 242 11.44 10.54 0.97
C ALA A 242 11.81 11.51 2.10
N LYS A 243 11.45 11.14 3.34
CA LYS A 243 11.79 11.89 4.56
C LYS A 243 12.12 10.93 5.69
N VAL A 244 13.02 11.35 6.59
CA VAL A 244 13.29 10.61 7.84
C VAL A 244 12.75 11.39 9.02
N ILE A 245 11.97 10.74 9.86
CA ILE A 245 11.38 11.30 11.08
C ILE A 245 12.03 10.63 12.28
N VAL A 246 12.42 11.41 13.28
CA VAL A 246 12.94 10.90 14.55
C VAL A 246 12.13 11.53 15.67
N ILE A 247 11.66 10.70 16.60
CA ILE A 247 11.02 11.07 17.85
C ILE A 247 11.96 10.69 18.99
N THR A 248 12.26 11.65 19.86
CA THR A 248 13.08 11.49 21.06
C THR A 248 12.28 11.84 22.31
N ASP A 249 12.78 11.41 23.46
CA ASP A 249 12.26 11.82 24.76
C ASP A 249 12.94 13.14 25.18
N ASN A 250 12.24 14.25 24.95
CA ASN A 250 12.64 15.60 25.34
C ASN A 250 14.04 16.08 24.86
N ASP A 251 14.51 15.61 23.69
CA ASP A 251 15.82 16.00 23.13
C ASP A 251 15.71 16.39 21.65
N LYS A 252 15.43 17.68 21.40
CA LYS A 252 15.22 18.22 20.04
C LYS A 252 16.49 18.18 19.21
N GLU A 253 17.64 18.44 19.82
CA GLU A 253 18.94 18.44 19.17
C GLU A 253 19.31 17.05 18.65
N LEU A 254 19.07 16.00 19.46
CA LEU A 254 19.24 14.61 19.04
C LEU A 254 18.30 14.27 17.89
N ALA A 255 17.00 14.59 17.99
CA ALA A 255 16.03 14.33 16.93
C ALA A 255 16.46 14.98 15.60
N THR A 256 16.89 16.25 15.65
CA THR A 256 17.29 17.03 14.47
C THR A 256 18.55 16.50 13.82
N ARG A 257 19.58 16.18 14.61
CA ARG A 257 20.83 15.61 14.11
C ARG A 257 20.63 14.21 13.53
N LEU A 258 19.94 13.33 14.25
CA LEU A 258 19.77 11.95 13.83
C LEU A 258 18.90 11.83 12.58
N SER A 259 17.80 12.59 12.48
CA SER A 259 16.97 12.61 11.26
C SER A 259 17.78 13.07 10.04
N ARG A 260 18.64 14.08 10.20
CA ARG A 260 19.56 14.53 9.14
C ARG A 260 20.57 13.47 8.76
N ASP A 261 21.28 12.89 9.73
CA ASP A 261 22.35 11.93 9.46
C ASP A 261 21.81 10.69 8.73
N LEU A 262 20.70 10.13 9.22
CA LEU A 262 20.00 9.02 8.59
C LEU A 262 19.41 9.39 7.22
N GLY A 263 18.86 10.60 7.08
CA GLY A 263 18.30 11.07 5.82
C GLY A 263 19.36 11.26 4.73
N MET A 264 20.54 11.79 5.09
CA MET A 264 21.68 11.91 4.17
C MET A 264 22.28 10.55 3.80
N GLU A 265 22.29 9.59 4.73
CA GLU A 265 22.67 8.21 4.45
C GLU A 265 21.71 7.56 3.45
N LEU A 266 20.39 7.66 3.69
CA LEU A 266 19.37 7.19 2.76
C LEU A 266 19.51 7.83 1.37
N PHE A 267 19.77 9.14 1.32
CA PHE A 267 20.07 9.83 0.07
C PHE A 267 21.32 9.28 -0.62
N GLY A 268 22.31 8.82 0.14
CA GLY A 268 23.49 8.12 -0.38
C GLY A 268 23.18 6.82 -1.12
N PHE A 269 22.05 6.17 -0.83
CA PHE A 269 21.64 4.91 -1.49
C PHE A 269 20.97 5.12 -2.86
N ARG A 270 20.61 6.35 -3.22
CA ARG A 270 19.89 6.66 -4.46
C ARG A 270 20.52 5.98 -5.68
N GLY A 271 19.70 5.28 -6.46
CA GLY A 271 20.11 4.54 -7.66
C GLY A 271 20.68 3.14 -7.39
N THR A 272 20.67 2.65 -6.15
CA THR A 272 21.20 1.31 -5.79
C THR A 272 20.18 0.39 -5.11
N THR A 273 18.96 0.88 -4.85
CA THR A 273 17.92 0.21 -4.05
C THR A 273 16.95 -0.64 -4.87
N ARG A 274 16.74 -0.30 -6.15
CA ARG A 274 15.76 -0.97 -7.01
C ARG A 274 16.20 -2.39 -7.39
N PRO A 275 15.27 -3.35 -7.54
CA PRO A 275 15.55 -4.60 -8.24
C PRO A 275 15.91 -4.37 -9.71
N ASP A 276 16.63 -5.33 -10.29
CA ASP A 276 16.77 -5.42 -11.74
C ASP A 276 15.42 -5.78 -12.35
N PHE A 277 14.97 -4.95 -13.30
CA PHE A 277 13.76 -5.22 -14.08
C PHE A 277 14.13 -5.61 -15.50
N ILE A 278 13.55 -6.69 -16.00
CA ILE A 278 13.77 -7.17 -17.37
C ILE A 278 12.51 -6.99 -18.22
N THR A 279 12.67 -6.93 -19.54
CA THR A 279 11.53 -6.77 -20.47
C THR A 279 10.76 -8.09 -20.63
N PRO A 280 9.49 -8.05 -21.07
CA PRO A 280 8.72 -9.27 -21.35
C PRO A 280 9.42 -10.23 -22.31
N GLU A 281 10.14 -9.73 -23.32
CA GLU A 281 10.92 -10.55 -24.25
C GLU A 281 12.07 -11.29 -23.54
N GLN A 282 12.82 -10.59 -22.68
CA GLN A 282 13.90 -11.18 -21.89
C GLN A 282 13.39 -12.22 -20.89
N VAL A 283 12.18 -12.03 -20.34
CA VAL A 283 11.53 -13.03 -19.48
C VAL A 283 11.35 -14.33 -20.25
N LEU A 284 10.76 -14.30 -21.44
CA LEU A 284 10.48 -15.50 -22.23
C LEU A 284 11.76 -16.27 -22.58
N GLU A 285 12.84 -15.56 -22.93
CA GLU A 285 14.17 -16.17 -23.13
C GLU A 285 14.66 -16.86 -21.86
N LYS A 286 14.55 -16.18 -20.71
CA LYS A 286 15.00 -16.70 -19.41
C LYS A 286 14.18 -17.92 -18.95
N LEU A 287 12.86 -17.90 -19.14
CA LEU A 287 11.97 -19.01 -18.78
C LEU A 287 12.33 -20.30 -19.54
N SER A 288 12.77 -20.19 -20.79
CA SER A 288 13.18 -21.35 -21.59
C SER A 288 14.41 -22.09 -21.04
N CYS A 289 15.21 -21.40 -20.23
CA CYS A 289 16.46 -21.90 -19.63
C CYS A 289 16.33 -22.22 -18.13
N SER A 290 15.21 -21.88 -17.49
CA SER A 290 15.07 -22.07 -16.04
C SER A 290 14.82 -23.54 -15.68
N SER A 291 15.44 -23.99 -14.58
CA SER A 291 15.27 -25.33 -14.01
C SER A 291 14.72 -25.30 -12.58
N SER A 292 14.46 -24.11 -12.03
CA SER A 292 13.99 -23.89 -10.65
C SER A 292 12.53 -23.46 -10.66
N PHE A 293 11.63 -24.40 -10.38
CA PHE A 293 10.19 -24.19 -10.45
C PHE A 293 9.51 -24.22 -9.07
N PRO A 294 8.35 -23.54 -8.89
CA PRO A 294 7.76 -22.59 -9.83
C PRO A 294 8.60 -21.30 -9.94
N VAL A 295 8.64 -20.74 -11.15
CA VAL A 295 9.15 -19.38 -11.38
C VAL A 295 7.99 -18.41 -11.17
N VAL A 296 8.20 -17.40 -10.33
CA VAL A 296 7.22 -16.34 -10.09
C VAL A 296 7.63 -15.12 -10.92
N ILE A 297 6.71 -14.64 -11.74
CA ILE A 297 6.92 -13.54 -12.68
C ILE A 297 5.99 -12.39 -12.28
N ALA A 298 6.57 -11.30 -11.78
CA ALA A 298 5.82 -10.15 -11.31
C ALA A 298 5.74 -9.05 -12.38
N ASP A 299 4.53 -8.75 -12.84
CA ASP A 299 4.21 -7.53 -13.60
C ASP A 299 4.20 -6.35 -12.62
N VAL A 300 5.30 -5.58 -12.63
CA VAL A 300 5.58 -4.56 -11.61
C VAL A 300 4.65 -3.36 -11.73
N TRP A 301 4.25 -3.02 -12.96
CA TRP A 301 3.60 -1.74 -13.28
C TRP A 301 2.13 -1.85 -13.64
N ASP A 302 1.60 -3.05 -13.82
CA ASP A 302 0.16 -3.28 -13.74
C ASP A 302 -0.25 -3.77 -12.34
N ASN A 303 0.25 -3.11 -11.29
CA ASN A 303 0.00 -3.45 -9.90
C ASN A 303 -1.16 -2.63 -9.30
N PRO A 304 -2.33 -3.22 -8.96
CA PRO A 304 -3.44 -2.49 -8.34
C PRO A 304 -3.08 -1.72 -7.07
N GLY A 305 -2.11 -2.20 -6.29
CA GLY A 305 -1.63 -1.50 -5.10
C GLY A 305 -0.85 -0.23 -5.43
N GLY A 306 -0.45 -0.02 -6.69
CA GLY A 306 0.06 1.26 -7.19
C GLY A 306 -1.02 2.15 -7.83
N GLY A 307 -2.30 1.87 -7.60
CA GLY A 307 -3.41 2.69 -8.08
C GLY A 307 -3.83 2.50 -9.53
N VAL A 308 -3.33 1.46 -10.20
CA VAL A 308 -3.72 1.10 -11.56
C VAL A 308 -4.83 0.01 -11.57
N PRO A 309 -5.48 -0.27 -12.71
CA PRO A 309 -6.61 -1.20 -12.74
C PRO A 309 -6.25 -2.66 -12.47
N GLY A 310 -5.06 -3.13 -12.85
CA GLY A 310 -4.72 -4.56 -12.82
C GLY A 310 -5.39 -5.37 -13.93
N ASP A 311 -5.86 -4.71 -14.99
CA ASP A 311 -6.53 -5.35 -16.12
C ASP A 311 -5.62 -5.50 -17.35
N SER A 312 -4.33 -5.14 -17.26
CA SER A 312 -3.41 -5.18 -18.39
C SER A 312 -3.22 -6.61 -18.90
N THR A 313 -3.35 -6.75 -20.21
CA THR A 313 -3.19 -8.02 -20.94
C THR A 313 -1.83 -8.12 -21.63
N LEU A 314 -0.99 -7.08 -21.56
CA LEU A 314 0.27 -6.99 -22.30
C LEU A 314 1.17 -8.21 -22.06
N LEU A 315 1.41 -8.58 -20.79
CA LEU A 315 2.23 -9.73 -20.44
C LEU A 315 1.55 -11.05 -20.82
N LEU A 316 0.26 -11.22 -20.51
CA LEU A 316 -0.49 -12.43 -20.86
C LEU A 316 -0.47 -12.69 -22.36
N ARG A 317 -0.67 -11.66 -23.19
CA ARG A 317 -0.61 -11.80 -24.66
C ARG A 317 0.76 -12.27 -25.13
N LYS A 318 1.85 -11.75 -24.56
CA LYS A 318 3.22 -12.17 -24.90
C LYS A 318 3.46 -13.65 -24.54
N VAL A 319 2.94 -14.07 -23.39
CA VAL A 319 2.97 -15.48 -22.94
C VAL A 319 2.21 -16.38 -23.91
N MET A 320 1.01 -15.97 -24.34
CA MET A 320 0.19 -16.70 -25.32
C MET A 320 0.85 -16.74 -26.70
N GLU A 321 1.40 -15.62 -27.19
CA GLU A 321 2.12 -15.51 -28.47
C GLU A 321 3.35 -16.41 -28.52
N ALA A 322 4.05 -16.56 -27.39
CA ALA A 322 5.20 -17.45 -27.25
C ALA A 322 4.81 -18.95 -27.13
N GLY A 323 3.53 -19.26 -26.96
CA GLY A 323 3.06 -20.63 -26.78
C GLY A 323 3.52 -21.28 -25.47
N LEU A 324 3.78 -20.47 -24.43
CA LEU A 324 4.15 -20.98 -23.11
C LEU A 324 2.99 -21.82 -22.54
N ARG A 325 3.32 -22.89 -21.81
CA ARG A 325 2.35 -23.77 -21.15
C ARG A 325 2.66 -23.88 -19.66
N ASP A 326 1.83 -24.61 -18.92
CA ASP A 326 2.01 -24.89 -17.49
C ASP A 326 2.06 -23.63 -16.62
N TYR A 327 1.27 -22.61 -16.98
CA TYR A 327 1.21 -21.35 -16.25
C TYR A 327 -0.14 -21.12 -15.57
N ALA A 328 -0.10 -20.31 -14.50
CA ALA A 328 -1.25 -19.66 -13.92
C ALA A 328 -1.01 -18.14 -13.85
N PHE A 329 -2.06 -17.35 -14.10
CA PHE A 329 -2.01 -15.90 -14.14
C PHE A 329 -3.03 -15.32 -13.16
N GLY A 330 -2.56 -14.61 -12.14
CA GLY A 330 -3.37 -14.11 -11.03
C GLY A 330 -3.03 -12.66 -10.72
N THR A 331 -3.94 -11.69 -10.78
CA THR A 331 -5.31 -11.76 -11.30
C THR A 331 -5.49 -10.71 -12.39
N ILE A 332 -6.58 -10.79 -13.15
CA ILE A 332 -6.98 -9.75 -14.11
C ILE A 332 -8.33 -9.20 -13.65
N TRP A 333 -8.35 -7.93 -13.26
CA TRP A 333 -9.57 -7.27 -12.83
C TRP A 333 -10.54 -7.10 -14.00
N ASP A 334 -11.65 -7.82 -13.96
CA ASP A 334 -12.68 -7.78 -15.00
C ASP A 334 -14.05 -8.23 -14.47
N PRO A 335 -14.76 -7.35 -13.75
CA PRO A 335 -16.05 -7.67 -13.15
C PRO A 335 -17.09 -8.17 -14.17
N MET A 336 -17.02 -7.63 -15.40
CA MET A 336 -17.92 -8.02 -16.48
C MET A 336 -17.67 -9.47 -16.93
N ALA A 337 -16.40 -9.85 -17.14
CA ALA A 337 -16.06 -11.20 -17.54
C ALA A 337 -16.37 -12.21 -16.43
N VAL A 338 -16.13 -11.88 -15.16
CA VAL A 338 -16.54 -12.71 -14.03
C VAL A 338 -18.05 -12.99 -14.07
N ARG A 339 -18.88 -11.94 -14.22
CA ARG A 339 -20.35 -12.10 -14.31
C ARG A 339 -20.78 -13.04 -15.46
N ILE A 340 -20.11 -12.95 -16.60
CA ILE A 340 -20.37 -13.84 -17.75
C ILE A 340 -19.98 -15.29 -17.40
N CYS A 341 -18.82 -15.52 -16.78
CA CYS A 341 -18.41 -16.84 -16.32
C CYS A 341 -19.39 -17.45 -15.30
N PHE A 342 -19.89 -16.65 -14.36
CA PHE A 342 -20.94 -17.09 -13.42
C PHE A 342 -22.23 -17.49 -14.12
N SER A 343 -22.57 -16.83 -15.23
CA SER A 343 -23.76 -17.17 -16.02
C SER A 343 -23.57 -18.45 -16.84
N ALA A 344 -22.34 -18.71 -17.31
CA ALA A 344 -22.00 -19.94 -18.04
C ALA A 344 -21.90 -21.17 -17.11
N GLY A 345 -21.46 -20.97 -15.86
CA GLY A 345 -21.28 -22.05 -14.87
C GLY A 345 -19.97 -22.81 -15.04
N GLU A 346 -19.55 -23.51 -13.98
CA GLU A 346 -18.36 -24.38 -14.02
C GLU A 346 -18.52 -25.50 -15.06
N GLY A 347 -17.45 -25.79 -15.80
CA GLY A 347 -17.44 -26.68 -16.97
C GLY A 347 -17.99 -26.04 -18.25
N GLY A 348 -18.61 -24.85 -18.17
CA GLY A 348 -19.11 -24.11 -19.31
C GLY A 348 -17.98 -23.67 -20.25
N GLN A 349 -18.19 -23.84 -21.55
CA GLN A 349 -17.28 -23.37 -22.59
C GLN A 349 -17.93 -22.19 -23.32
N LEU A 350 -17.21 -21.08 -23.45
CA LEU A 350 -17.71 -19.88 -24.11
C LEU A 350 -16.61 -19.06 -24.80
N PRO A 351 -16.93 -18.34 -25.88
CA PRO A 351 -16.08 -17.24 -26.31
C PRO A 351 -16.16 -16.11 -25.27
N LEU A 352 -15.00 -15.69 -24.75
CA LEU A 352 -14.90 -14.66 -23.72
C LEU A 352 -13.91 -13.59 -24.15
N ARG A 353 -14.29 -12.32 -23.92
CA ARG A 353 -13.43 -11.14 -24.04
C ARG A 353 -13.10 -10.60 -22.64
N PHE A 354 -11.83 -10.62 -22.25
CA PHE A 354 -11.41 -10.24 -20.90
C PHE A 354 -10.13 -9.40 -20.84
N GLY A 355 -9.98 -8.60 -19.77
CA GLY A 355 -8.88 -7.67 -19.55
C GLY A 355 -8.83 -6.50 -20.53
N GLY A 356 -7.95 -5.52 -20.29
CA GLY A 356 -7.61 -4.43 -21.20
C GLY A 356 -8.78 -3.48 -21.50
N LYS A 357 -9.66 -3.23 -20.53
CA LYS A 357 -10.91 -2.47 -20.71
C LYS A 357 -10.81 -1.04 -20.18
N THR A 358 -9.86 -0.78 -19.28
CA THR A 358 -9.86 0.44 -18.47
C THR A 358 -9.01 1.56 -19.07
N SER A 359 -7.93 1.22 -19.80
CA SER A 359 -7.02 2.21 -20.37
C SER A 359 -6.45 1.78 -21.71
N SER A 360 -6.06 2.75 -22.54
CA SER A 360 -5.38 2.47 -23.82
C SER A 360 -3.96 1.93 -23.65
N THR A 361 -3.36 2.07 -22.46
CA THR A 361 -2.00 1.61 -22.14
C THR A 361 -1.97 0.19 -21.56
N GLY A 362 -3.11 -0.37 -21.13
CA GLY A 362 -3.22 -1.75 -20.63
C GLY A 362 -3.25 -2.84 -21.71
N GLY A 363 -3.13 -2.47 -22.99
CA GLY A 363 -3.24 -3.41 -24.11
C GLY A 363 -4.69 -3.75 -24.47
N ALA A 364 -4.87 -4.43 -25.61
CA ALA A 364 -6.19 -4.82 -26.09
C ALA A 364 -6.75 -6.00 -25.26
N PRO A 365 -8.08 -6.08 -25.05
CA PRO A 365 -8.69 -7.26 -24.45
C PRO A 365 -8.31 -8.55 -25.18
N VAL A 366 -8.20 -9.65 -24.43
CA VAL A 366 -7.99 -10.99 -24.99
C VAL A 366 -9.33 -11.59 -25.38
N ASP A 367 -9.44 -12.06 -26.62
CA ASP A 367 -10.55 -12.87 -27.11
C ASP A 367 -10.11 -14.34 -27.19
N ALA A 368 -10.77 -15.21 -26.44
CA ALA A 368 -10.45 -16.65 -26.43
C ALA A 368 -11.69 -17.51 -26.23
N MET A 369 -11.65 -18.74 -26.74
CA MET A 369 -12.58 -19.78 -26.34
C MET A 369 -12.08 -20.37 -25.02
N VAL A 370 -12.83 -20.19 -23.94
CA VAL A 370 -12.37 -20.55 -22.59
C VAL A 370 -13.27 -21.60 -21.95
N THR A 371 -12.71 -22.39 -21.04
CA THR A 371 -13.47 -23.26 -20.14
C THR A 371 -13.50 -22.63 -18.74
N VAL A 372 -14.68 -22.46 -18.15
CA VAL A 372 -14.81 -22.01 -16.76
C VAL A 372 -14.46 -23.19 -15.84
N LYS A 373 -13.33 -23.10 -15.13
CA LYS A 373 -12.83 -24.17 -14.25
C LYS A 373 -13.43 -24.12 -12.86
N LYS A 374 -13.53 -22.92 -12.30
CA LYS A 374 -14.01 -22.71 -10.94
C LYS A 374 -14.63 -21.33 -10.78
N LEU A 375 -15.69 -21.24 -9.98
CA LEU A 375 -16.34 -20.00 -9.57
C LEU A 375 -16.34 -19.90 -8.05
N ARG A 376 -15.97 -18.74 -7.52
CA ARG A 376 -15.99 -18.51 -6.08
C ARG A 376 -16.57 -17.15 -5.78
N ARG A 377 -17.59 -17.12 -4.93
CA ARG A 377 -18.11 -15.84 -4.41
C ARG A 377 -17.27 -15.37 -3.23
N ASN A 378 -17.09 -14.06 -3.12
CA ASN A 378 -16.36 -13.43 -2.00
C ASN A 378 -15.01 -14.12 -1.73
N SER A 379 -14.23 -14.34 -2.79
CA SER A 379 -12.88 -14.86 -2.69
C SER A 379 -11.96 -13.83 -2.01
N TRP A 380 -10.80 -14.29 -1.60
CA TRP A 380 -9.86 -13.54 -0.77
C TRP A 380 -8.45 -14.10 -0.93
N GLN A 381 -7.48 -13.36 -0.41
CA GLN A 381 -6.08 -13.76 -0.24
C GLN A 381 -5.54 -13.23 1.09
N SER A 382 -4.47 -13.82 1.60
CA SER A 382 -3.79 -13.37 2.81
C SER A 382 -2.85 -12.19 2.54
N PHE A 383 -2.67 -11.32 3.53
CA PHE A 383 -1.58 -10.34 3.55
C PHE A 383 -1.13 -10.09 4.99
N GLY A 384 -0.05 -10.76 5.40
CA GLY A 384 0.38 -10.76 6.80
C GLY A 384 -0.77 -11.21 7.72
N ASP A 385 -1.09 -10.40 8.72
CA ASP A 385 -2.21 -10.65 9.64
C ASP A 385 -3.59 -10.19 9.11
N SER A 386 -3.66 -9.77 7.84
CA SER A 386 -4.87 -9.25 7.21
C SER A 386 -5.43 -10.19 6.14
N ILE A 387 -6.67 -9.91 5.73
CA ILE A 387 -7.38 -10.61 4.66
C ILE A 387 -7.78 -9.57 3.61
N VAL A 388 -7.39 -9.81 2.36
CA VAL A 388 -7.69 -8.93 1.23
C VAL A 388 -8.80 -9.55 0.38
N PRO A 389 -9.96 -8.89 0.22
CA PRO A 389 -11.04 -9.40 -0.61
C PRO A 389 -10.69 -9.29 -2.11
N LEU A 390 -11.04 -10.32 -2.86
CA LEU A 390 -10.96 -10.35 -4.34
C LEU A 390 -12.35 -10.21 -4.99
N GLY A 391 -13.41 -10.15 -4.17
CA GLY A 391 -14.79 -10.23 -4.62
C GLY A 391 -15.13 -11.60 -5.21
N ASP A 392 -16.13 -11.65 -6.07
CA ASP A 392 -16.39 -12.81 -6.91
C ASP A 392 -15.23 -13.04 -7.89
N CYS A 393 -14.78 -14.29 -8.00
CA CYS A 393 -13.71 -14.72 -8.90
C CYS A 393 -14.14 -15.85 -9.82
N ALA A 394 -13.55 -15.86 -11.02
CA ALA A 394 -13.64 -16.96 -11.99
C ALA A 394 -12.25 -17.42 -12.41
N LEU A 395 -11.98 -18.73 -12.29
CA LEU A 395 -10.82 -19.37 -12.90
C LEU A 395 -11.22 -19.84 -14.29
N ILE A 396 -10.56 -19.35 -15.33
CA ILE A 396 -10.75 -19.78 -16.71
C ILE A 396 -9.51 -20.53 -17.21
N GLU A 397 -9.73 -21.54 -18.04
CA GLU A 397 -8.68 -22.25 -18.77
C GLU A 397 -8.71 -21.83 -20.24
N LEU A 398 -7.54 -21.43 -20.75
CA LEU A 398 -7.30 -21.03 -22.13
C LEU A 398 -7.00 -22.26 -23.02
N PRO A 399 -7.12 -22.15 -24.35
CA PRO A 399 -6.88 -23.28 -25.27
C PRO A 399 -5.48 -23.91 -25.20
N ASP A 400 -4.48 -23.16 -24.73
CA ASP A 400 -3.10 -23.63 -24.53
C ASP A 400 -2.90 -24.35 -23.19
N GLY A 401 -3.93 -24.45 -22.34
CA GLY A 401 -3.90 -25.00 -20.99
C GLY A 401 -3.50 -24.00 -19.91
N GLY A 402 -3.29 -22.73 -20.25
CA GLY A 402 -3.05 -21.65 -19.30
C GLY A 402 -4.26 -21.36 -18.44
N GLU A 403 -4.05 -21.12 -17.15
CA GLU A 403 -5.11 -20.81 -16.19
C GLU A 403 -5.06 -19.33 -15.79
N VAL A 404 -6.19 -18.61 -15.88
CA VAL A 404 -6.28 -17.17 -15.58
C VAL A 404 -7.37 -16.93 -14.54
N ILE A 405 -7.06 -16.18 -13.49
CA ILE A 405 -8.02 -15.75 -12.47
C ILE A 405 -8.53 -14.36 -12.82
N LEU A 406 -9.85 -14.24 -12.95
CA LEU A 406 -10.58 -12.98 -13.07
C LEU A 406 -11.24 -12.63 -11.74
N ASN A 407 -11.24 -11.35 -11.37
CA ASN A 407 -11.77 -10.84 -10.09
C ASN A 407 -12.68 -9.61 -10.29
N THR A 408 -13.58 -9.40 -9.34
CA THR A 408 -14.53 -8.25 -9.32
C THR A 408 -14.05 -7.10 -8.45
N ASN A 409 -13.38 -7.37 -7.33
CA ASN A 409 -12.73 -6.33 -6.53
C ASN A 409 -11.26 -6.24 -6.95
N ARG A 410 -10.75 -5.03 -7.20
CA ARG A 410 -9.31 -4.86 -7.49
C ARG A 410 -8.48 -5.27 -6.27
N ALA A 411 -7.37 -5.94 -6.54
CA ALA A 411 -6.39 -6.28 -5.53
C ALA A 411 -5.05 -6.59 -6.20
N GLN A 412 -3.96 -6.12 -5.62
CA GLN A 412 -2.65 -6.64 -5.98
C GLN A 412 -2.44 -8.06 -5.48
N SER A 413 -1.48 -8.77 -6.08
CA SER A 413 -1.11 -10.11 -5.63
C SER A 413 -0.26 -10.05 -4.36
N PHE A 414 -0.71 -10.69 -3.29
CA PHE A 414 -0.01 -10.74 -2.01
C PHE A 414 0.52 -12.12 -1.66
N ASP A 415 -0.31 -13.16 -1.80
CA ASP A 415 0.00 -14.49 -1.30
C ASP A 415 -0.37 -15.59 -2.31
N PRO A 416 0.39 -16.71 -2.36
CA PRO A 416 0.05 -17.85 -3.21
C PRO A 416 -1.37 -18.40 -2.98
N ASP A 417 -1.99 -18.16 -1.83
CA ASP A 417 -3.37 -18.54 -1.55
C ASP A 417 -4.39 -17.90 -2.51
N LEU A 418 -4.07 -16.80 -3.19
CA LEU A 418 -4.90 -16.24 -4.26
C LEU A 418 -5.17 -17.28 -5.35
N PHE A 419 -4.18 -18.13 -5.64
CA PHE A 419 -4.28 -19.23 -6.61
C PHE A 419 -4.90 -20.47 -5.98
N ALA A 420 -4.43 -20.87 -4.80
CA ALA A 420 -4.90 -22.08 -4.12
C ALA A 420 -6.40 -22.01 -3.79
N ASN A 421 -6.89 -20.83 -3.38
CA ASN A 421 -8.30 -20.57 -3.14
C ASN A 421 -9.16 -20.80 -4.39
N MET A 422 -8.61 -20.56 -5.58
CA MET A 422 -9.23 -20.83 -6.87
C MET A 422 -8.97 -22.26 -7.39
N GLY A 423 -8.34 -23.12 -6.58
CA GLY A 423 -8.11 -24.54 -6.93
C GLY A 423 -6.97 -24.77 -7.90
N VAL A 424 -6.11 -23.77 -8.13
CA VAL A 424 -4.89 -23.93 -8.93
C VAL A 424 -3.87 -24.73 -8.11
N ASP A 425 -3.40 -25.85 -8.66
CA ASP A 425 -2.30 -26.62 -8.05
C ASP A 425 -0.96 -25.95 -8.37
N LEU A 426 -0.46 -25.20 -7.39
CA LEU A 426 0.82 -24.49 -7.48
C LEU A 426 2.02 -25.41 -7.70
N THR A 427 1.94 -26.69 -7.29
CA THR A 427 3.03 -27.65 -7.48
C THR A 427 3.07 -28.21 -8.90
N ALA A 428 1.93 -28.17 -9.60
CA ALA A 428 1.82 -28.59 -10.99
C ALA A 428 2.14 -27.48 -11.99
N LYS A 429 2.19 -26.21 -11.56
CA LYS A 429 2.52 -25.07 -12.41
C LYS A 429 4.01 -24.79 -12.38
N LYS A 430 4.58 -24.55 -13.56
CA LYS A 430 5.97 -24.08 -13.70
C LYS A 430 6.07 -22.57 -13.57
N TYR A 431 5.04 -21.84 -13.99
CA TYR A 431 5.08 -20.39 -14.07
C TYR A 431 3.87 -19.78 -13.37
N LEU A 432 4.12 -18.85 -12.46
CA LEU A 432 3.09 -18.08 -11.76
C LEU A 432 3.28 -16.61 -12.12
N PHE A 433 2.33 -16.07 -12.87
CA PHE A 433 2.32 -14.66 -13.25
C PHE A 433 1.45 -13.88 -12.26
N ILE A 434 2.02 -12.84 -11.67
CA ILE A 434 1.37 -12.02 -10.65
C ILE A 434 1.47 -10.53 -10.95
N LYS A 435 0.60 -9.74 -10.32
CA LYS A 435 0.57 -8.28 -10.43
C LYS A 435 0.88 -7.65 -9.09
N SER A 436 2.15 -7.33 -8.87
CA SER A 436 2.63 -6.70 -7.63
C SER A 436 4.05 -6.17 -7.83
N THR A 437 4.37 -5.07 -7.14
CA THR A 437 5.72 -4.49 -7.17
C THR A 437 6.66 -5.20 -6.20
N ASN A 438 6.27 -5.40 -4.94
CA ASN A 438 7.13 -6.01 -3.90
C ASN A 438 6.35 -6.64 -2.73
N HIS A 439 5.06 -6.29 -2.52
CA HIS A 439 4.23 -6.83 -1.44
C HIS A 439 4.09 -8.36 -1.45
N PHE A 440 4.16 -8.97 -2.63
CA PHE A 440 4.12 -10.43 -2.81
C PHE A 440 5.34 -11.18 -2.27
N TYR A 441 6.48 -10.49 -2.11
CA TYR A 441 7.79 -11.14 -2.02
C TYR A 441 7.89 -12.10 -0.82
N ASP A 442 7.42 -11.67 0.36
CA ASP A 442 7.50 -12.48 1.59
C ASP A 442 6.79 -13.84 1.45
N ALA A 443 5.62 -13.85 0.83
CA ALA A 443 4.82 -15.06 0.69
C ALA A 443 5.32 -15.96 -0.45
N PHE A 444 5.56 -15.38 -1.64
CA PHE A 444 5.96 -16.17 -2.81
C PHE A 444 7.41 -16.66 -2.75
N ALA A 445 8.33 -15.94 -2.10
CA ALA A 445 9.72 -16.40 -1.96
C ALA A 445 9.84 -17.74 -1.20
N LYS A 446 8.83 -18.11 -0.40
CA LYS A 446 8.77 -19.39 0.33
C LYS A 446 8.50 -20.58 -0.60
N ILE A 447 7.93 -20.34 -1.78
CA ILE A 447 7.57 -21.40 -2.74
C ILE A 447 8.32 -21.26 -4.07
N ALA A 448 8.84 -20.08 -4.39
CA ALA A 448 9.46 -19.81 -5.68
C ALA A 448 10.84 -20.45 -5.78
N GLY A 449 11.10 -21.17 -6.88
CA GLY A 449 12.45 -21.54 -7.27
C GLY A 449 13.25 -20.32 -7.79
N GLU A 450 12.53 -19.35 -8.37
CA GLU A 450 13.07 -18.10 -8.88
C GLU A 450 11.99 -17.01 -8.91
N ILE A 451 12.36 -15.75 -8.64
CA ILE A 451 11.48 -14.57 -8.79
C ILE A 451 12.06 -13.65 -9.88
N ILE A 452 11.22 -13.26 -10.83
CA ILE A 452 11.56 -12.37 -11.94
C ILE A 452 10.64 -11.15 -11.91
N TYR A 453 11.22 -9.96 -11.90
CA TYR A 453 10.49 -8.70 -11.99
C TYR A 453 10.46 -8.20 -13.43
N VAL A 454 9.26 -7.94 -13.94
CA VAL A 454 9.04 -7.57 -15.34
C VAL A 454 8.65 -6.10 -15.45
N ASN A 455 9.44 -5.36 -16.23
CA ASN A 455 9.09 -4.01 -16.65
C ASN A 455 8.17 -4.07 -17.87
N VAL A 456 6.88 -4.25 -17.63
CA VAL A 456 5.86 -4.03 -18.66
C VAL A 456 5.60 -2.54 -18.72
N HIS A 457 5.95 -1.87 -19.83
CA HIS A 457 5.57 -0.47 -20.04
C HIS A 457 4.03 -0.37 -20.01
N GLY A 458 3.50 0.14 -18.90
CA GLY A 458 2.10 -0.01 -18.52
C GLY A 458 1.48 1.28 -17.97
N PRO A 459 0.35 1.18 -17.25
CA PRO A 459 -0.42 2.33 -16.80
C PRO A 459 0.21 3.10 -15.62
N TYR A 460 1.18 2.51 -14.89
CA TYR A 460 1.81 3.17 -13.75
C TYR A 460 2.91 4.16 -14.19
N PRO A 461 2.95 5.38 -13.60
CA PRO A 461 3.97 6.39 -13.90
C PRO A 461 5.29 6.06 -13.18
N SER A 462 6.11 5.18 -13.78
CA SER A 462 7.29 4.58 -13.12
C SER A 462 8.61 5.36 -13.25
N ASP A 463 8.64 6.46 -14.00
CA ASP A 463 9.84 7.27 -14.21
C ASP A 463 9.63 8.72 -13.73
N PRO A 464 10.13 9.09 -12.54
CA PRO A 464 9.96 10.44 -12.01
C PRO A 464 10.48 11.55 -12.95
N LYS A 465 11.46 11.27 -13.81
CA LYS A 465 11.99 12.26 -14.77
C LYS A 465 10.97 12.64 -15.84
N THR A 466 10.02 11.75 -16.15
CA THR A 466 9.11 11.88 -17.29
C THR A 466 7.63 11.87 -16.91
N ASN A 467 7.28 11.58 -15.65
CA ASN A 467 5.91 11.53 -15.14
C ASN A 467 5.12 12.85 -15.31
N GLY A 468 5.79 14.00 -15.46
CA GLY A 468 5.11 15.27 -15.74
C GLY A 468 4.33 15.84 -14.56
N TYR A 469 4.89 15.74 -13.35
CA TYR A 469 4.34 16.33 -12.13
C TYR A 469 4.04 17.83 -12.31
N LYS A 470 2.86 18.26 -11.87
CA LYS A 470 2.39 19.66 -11.94
C LYS A 470 2.39 20.34 -10.57
N HIS A 471 2.22 19.57 -9.50
CA HIS A 471 2.12 20.08 -8.14
C HIS A 471 3.43 19.95 -7.36
N LEU A 472 4.33 19.04 -7.76
CA LEU A 472 5.68 19.02 -7.23
C LEU A 472 6.47 20.24 -7.72
N THR A 473 6.79 21.16 -6.82
CA THR A 473 7.59 22.36 -7.11
C THR A 473 9.00 22.32 -6.52
N ARG A 474 9.35 21.25 -5.82
CA ARG A 474 10.66 21.09 -5.15
C ARG A 474 11.61 20.30 -6.02
N ASP A 475 12.87 20.71 -5.98
CA ASP A 475 13.99 19.96 -6.56
C ASP A 475 14.19 18.65 -5.78
N ILE A 476 13.99 17.52 -6.47
CA ILE A 476 14.25 16.18 -5.94
C ILE A 476 15.01 15.34 -6.96
N TRP A 477 15.84 14.42 -6.48
CA TRP A 477 16.39 13.35 -7.29
C TRP A 477 15.29 12.31 -7.59
N PRO A 478 15.19 11.73 -8.80
CA PRO A 478 16.11 11.89 -9.93
C PRO A 478 15.72 12.99 -10.93
N ILE A 479 14.76 13.87 -10.64
CA ILE A 479 14.36 14.95 -11.56
C ILE A 479 15.51 15.93 -11.78
N VAL A 480 16.23 16.27 -10.70
CA VAL A 480 17.51 16.96 -10.74
C VAL A 480 18.60 16.08 -10.11
N ASP A 481 19.83 16.18 -10.62
CA ASP A 481 20.94 15.32 -10.17
C ASP A 481 21.44 15.68 -8.77
N ASP A 482 21.48 16.97 -8.43
CA ASP A 482 21.92 17.48 -7.12
C ASP A 482 20.89 18.43 -6.50
N PRO A 483 19.88 17.91 -5.79
CA PRO A 483 18.81 18.71 -5.20
C PRO A 483 19.22 19.48 -3.94
N PHE A 484 20.43 19.26 -3.40
CA PHE A 484 20.91 19.94 -2.19
C PHE A 484 21.77 21.15 -2.49
N THR A 485 22.34 21.26 -3.70
CA THR A 485 23.00 22.47 -4.15
C THR A 485 21.94 23.50 -4.55
N ALA A 486 21.97 24.68 -3.92
CA ALA A 486 21.03 25.74 -4.25
C ALA A 486 21.17 26.11 -5.74
N ALA A 487 20.05 26.28 -6.46
CA ALA A 487 20.05 26.91 -7.77
C ALA A 487 20.75 28.27 -7.64
N SER A 488 21.84 28.44 -8.38
CA SER A 488 22.69 29.64 -8.32
C SER A 488 22.05 30.84 -9.00
#